data_AF-A0A8R1HTG0-F1
#
_entry.id   AF-A0A8R1HTG0-F1
#
_cell.length_a   1.000
_cell.length_b   1.000
_cell.length_c   1.000
_cell.angle_alpha   90.00
_cell.angle_beta   90.00
_cell.angle_gamma   90.00
#
_symmetry.space_group_name_H-M   'P 1'
#
loop_
_entity.id
_entity.type
_entity.pdbx_description
1 polymer ?
#
loop_
_entity_poly.entity_id
_entity_poly.type
_entity_poly.pdbx_seq_one_letter_code
_entity_poly.pdbx_strand_id
1 'polypeptide(L)'
;MEKVVQDHRLHRSRDFKLLLLYYNASPHIVLKNRQKLQTLGIQDLPHLPYSPDLRSTDYHLFRSLQNRLAGQKFHDRKVVEKVIVIVIGFFCLASMYSNYIIINFTFICMKNDFSDAYVDGNGTTHSIYDYTSEEKKWIMWSVAFGTIIGTIPLNILYVKYGARYTFPIAGFISCIATAFVPWAAHFNFFILIILRFIQGFAYSADFAAIGLMCVRWAPLSETAIFVSILTSFNGIASTITNSATGLICESFLGWRYSYYFHAVAGVALFVLWAVVYVDDPQATERVSSRELDKIQRNKSEAHLDKNSKVPYVKNRFPLITGTHVAARLPQIRTFPYQNCPESEPFQRERQKLTTR
;
A
#
# COMPACT_ATOMS: atom_id res chain seq x y z
N MET A 1 9.85 39.52 -21.28
CA MET A 1 9.94 40.25 -19.99
C MET A 1 10.68 41.57 -20.14
N GLU A 2 11.92 41.58 -20.64
CA GLU A 2 12.70 42.82 -20.86
C GLU A 2 11.99 43.85 -21.75
N LYS A 3 11.41 43.42 -22.89
CA LYS A 3 10.59 44.29 -23.75
C LYS A 3 9.38 44.90 -23.03
N VAL A 4 8.72 44.12 -22.16
CA VAL A 4 7.54 44.56 -21.38
C VAL A 4 7.94 45.58 -20.32
N VAL A 5 9.10 45.39 -19.68
CA VAL A 5 9.65 46.34 -18.70
C VAL A 5 10.06 47.65 -19.37
N GLN A 6 10.65 47.57 -20.57
CA GLN A 6 11.03 48.75 -21.36
C GLN A 6 9.80 49.59 -21.74
N ASP A 7 8.74 48.93 -22.19
CA ASP A 7 7.48 49.57 -22.60
C ASP A 7 6.74 50.22 -21.42
N HIS A 8 6.74 49.55 -20.26
CA HIS A 8 6.19 50.10 -19.02
C HIS A 8 6.93 51.33 -18.51
N ARG A 9 8.25 51.43 -18.74
CA ARG A 9 9.09 52.58 -18.36
C ARG A 9 8.91 53.78 -19.29
N LEU A 10 8.41 53.58 -20.50
CA LEU A 10 8.13 54.65 -21.47
C LEU A 10 6.81 55.39 -21.15
N HIS A 11 5.83 54.70 -20.55
CA HIS A 11 4.47 55.21 -20.35
C HIS A 11 4.12 55.66 -18.92
N ARG A 12 5.03 55.55 -17.94
CA ARG A 12 4.75 55.89 -16.53
C ARG A 12 5.93 56.61 -15.86
N SER A 13 5.61 57.53 -14.94
CA SER A 13 6.60 58.33 -14.18
C SER A 13 7.62 57.45 -13.44
N ARG A 14 8.87 57.94 -13.35
CA ARG A 14 10.06 57.23 -12.84
C ARG A 14 9.97 56.79 -11.37
N ASP A 15 8.99 57.25 -10.62
CA ASP A 15 8.86 56.98 -9.18
C ASP A 15 8.06 55.70 -8.83
N PHE A 16 7.51 54.98 -9.82
CA PHE A 16 6.74 53.75 -9.57
C PHE A 16 7.61 52.49 -9.61
N LYS A 17 7.65 51.77 -8.47
CA LYS A 17 8.32 50.49 -8.32
C LYS A 17 7.49 49.38 -8.98
N LEU A 18 8.06 48.65 -9.93
CA LEU A 18 7.40 47.52 -10.59
C LEU A 18 7.41 46.31 -9.63
N LEU A 19 6.21 45.87 -9.23
CA LEU A 19 5.99 44.73 -8.34
C LEU A 19 5.45 43.56 -9.16
N LEU A 20 6.07 42.39 -9.02
CA LEU A 20 5.76 41.22 -9.83
C LEU A 20 5.44 40.02 -8.93
N LEU A 21 4.23 39.49 -9.08
CA LEU A 21 3.82 38.23 -8.44
C LEU A 21 4.33 37.07 -9.28
N TYR A 22 5.49 36.54 -8.88
CA TYR A 22 6.14 35.42 -9.54
C TYR A 22 5.80 34.11 -8.83
N TYR A 23 4.85 33.34 -9.38
CA TYR A 23 4.50 32.02 -8.86
C TYR A 23 5.03 30.91 -9.77
N ASN A 24 5.55 29.87 -9.12
CA ASN A 24 5.75 28.54 -9.70
C ASN A 24 6.93 28.35 -10.68
N ALA A 25 8.14 28.75 -10.29
CA ALA A 25 9.34 28.36 -11.03
C ALA A 25 10.05 27.18 -10.39
N SER A 26 10.51 26.25 -11.23
CA SER A 26 11.29 25.10 -10.80
C SER A 26 12.54 25.54 -10.00
N PRO A 27 12.91 24.86 -8.89
CA PRO A 27 13.93 25.33 -7.94
C PRO A 27 15.29 25.66 -8.57
N HIS A 28 15.66 24.99 -9.67
CA HIS A 28 16.89 25.28 -10.42
C HIS A 28 16.86 26.60 -11.21
N ILE A 29 15.69 27.13 -11.50
CA ILE A 29 15.49 28.34 -12.31
C ILE A 29 15.23 29.57 -11.42
N VAL A 30 14.74 29.36 -10.19
CA VAL A 30 14.38 30.42 -9.24
C VAL A 30 15.55 31.36 -8.93
N LEU A 31 16.76 30.83 -8.69
CA LEU A 31 17.92 31.68 -8.35
C LEU A 31 18.34 32.57 -9.52
N LYS A 32 18.44 31.98 -10.73
CA LYS A 32 18.82 32.71 -11.94
C LYS A 32 17.77 33.78 -12.29
N ASN A 33 16.49 33.47 -12.10
CA ASN A 33 15.41 34.41 -12.38
C ASN A 33 15.32 35.50 -11.31
N ARG A 34 15.56 35.21 -10.02
CA ARG A 34 15.65 36.23 -8.97
C ARG A 34 16.79 37.21 -9.22
N GLN A 35 17.97 36.71 -9.61
CA GLN A 35 19.09 37.57 -10.00
C GLN A 35 18.71 38.46 -11.18
N LYS A 36 18.03 37.90 -12.19
CA LYS A 36 17.61 38.65 -13.37
C LYS A 36 16.52 39.69 -13.06
N LEU A 37 15.59 39.41 -12.14
CA LEU A 37 14.59 40.36 -11.65
C LEU A 37 15.23 41.51 -10.87
N GLN A 38 16.23 41.23 -10.05
CA GLN A 38 17.02 42.25 -9.35
C GLN A 38 17.78 43.16 -10.34
N THR A 39 18.39 42.60 -11.39
CA THR A 39 19.05 43.42 -12.43
C THR A 39 18.08 44.33 -13.18
N LEU A 40 16.79 43.99 -13.23
CA LEU A 40 15.75 44.79 -13.86
C LEU A 40 15.06 45.77 -12.89
N GLY A 41 15.50 45.82 -11.62
CA GLY A 41 14.95 46.71 -10.60
C GLY A 41 13.54 46.35 -10.12
N ILE A 42 13.13 45.09 -10.31
CA ILE A 42 11.80 44.59 -9.92
C ILE A 42 11.89 44.06 -8.49
N GLN A 43 10.97 44.50 -7.62
CA GLN A 43 10.94 44.06 -6.22
C GLN A 43 9.98 42.88 -6.05
N ASP A 44 10.49 41.76 -5.53
CA ASP A 44 9.67 40.58 -5.16
C ASP A 44 8.82 40.93 -3.93
N LEU A 45 7.51 40.69 -4.00
CA LEU A 45 6.59 40.88 -2.88
C LEU A 45 6.75 39.72 -1.87
N PRO A 46 6.90 39.97 -0.55
CA PRO A 46 6.80 38.92 0.46
C PRO A 46 5.38 38.33 0.46
N HIS A 47 5.29 37.01 0.62
CA HIS A 47 4.03 36.28 0.61
C HIS A 47 3.17 36.62 1.84
N LEU A 48 1.85 36.66 1.66
CA LEU A 48 0.93 36.57 2.80
C LEU A 48 1.03 35.16 3.41
N PRO A 49 0.83 35.02 4.73
CA PRO A 49 0.83 33.72 5.39
C PRO A 49 -0.33 32.86 4.84
N TYR A 50 0.06 31.85 4.07
CA TYR A 50 -0.65 30.59 3.77
C TYR A 50 -2.15 30.66 3.41
N SER A 51 -2.48 30.30 2.17
CA SER A 51 -3.83 29.82 1.81
C SER A 51 -3.77 28.29 1.64
N PRO A 52 -4.72 27.49 2.18
CA PRO A 52 -4.61 26.03 2.31
C PRO A 52 -4.76 25.22 1.01
N ASP A 53 -5.13 25.85 -0.11
CA ASP A 53 -5.70 25.15 -1.28
C ASP A 53 -4.71 24.84 -2.42
N LEU A 54 -3.40 25.03 -2.21
CA LEU A 54 -2.36 24.62 -3.16
C LEU A 54 -1.27 23.83 -2.43
N ARG A 55 -1.59 22.60 -1.97
CA ARG A 55 -0.55 21.65 -1.57
C ARG A 55 0.24 21.21 -2.80
N SER A 56 1.51 21.61 -2.87
CA SER A 56 2.52 20.86 -3.62
C SER A 56 2.87 19.57 -2.88
N THR A 57 2.00 18.57 -2.92
CA THR A 57 2.26 17.25 -2.33
C THR A 57 3.37 16.47 -3.07
N ASP A 58 3.84 16.96 -4.22
CA ASP A 58 4.69 16.17 -5.12
C ASP A 58 6.20 16.27 -4.88
N TYR A 59 6.70 17.20 -4.05
CA TYR A 59 8.16 17.44 -3.94
C TYR A 59 8.83 16.91 -2.68
N HIS A 60 8.07 16.45 -1.68
CA HIS A 60 8.63 15.98 -0.40
C HIS A 60 8.34 14.52 -0.08
N LEU A 61 7.33 13.91 -0.71
CA LEU A 61 6.93 12.53 -0.38
C LEU A 61 8.03 11.52 -0.69
N PHE A 62 8.86 11.78 -1.71
CA PHE A 62 9.89 10.85 -2.17
C PHE A 62 11.32 11.34 -2.02
N ARG A 63 11.59 12.53 -1.49
CA ARG A 63 12.98 13.04 -1.40
C ARG A 63 13.87 12.14 -0.54
N SER A 64 13.33 11.56 0.53
CA SER A 64 14.03 10.58 1.36
C SER A 64 14.32 9.28 0.59
N LEU A 65 13.35 8.79 -0.18
CA LEU A 65 13.51 7.60 -1.03
C LEU A 65 14.50 7.87 -2.17
N GLN A 66 14.41 9.01 -2.82
CA GLN A 66 15.24 9.43 -3.94
C GLN A 66 16.68 9.66 -3.49
N ASN A 67 16.90 10.27 -2.31
CA ASN A 67 18.22 10.39 -1.70
C ASN A 67 18.79 9.03 -1.27
N ARG A 68 17.94 8.09 -0.83
CA ARG A 68 18.35 6.71 -0.49
C ARG A 68 18.68 5.87 -1.72
N LEU A 69 18.02 6.14 -2.85
CA LEU A 69 18.22 5.43 -4.12
C LEU A 69 19.33 6.07 -4.99
N ALA A 70 19.59 7.37 -4.83
CA ALA A 70 20.65 8.06 -5.56
C ALA A 70 22.03 7.51 -5.20
N GLY A 71 22.74 6.98 -6.20
CA GLY A 71 24.07 6.39 -6.02
C GLY A 71 24.09 4.92 -5.59
N GLN A 72 22.92 4.29 -5.35
CA GLN A 72 22.84 2.83 -5.19
C GLN A 72 23.11 2.16 -6.55
N LYS A 73 24.35 1.72 -6.77
CA LYS A 73 24.65 0.79 -7.87
C LYS A 73 24.20 -0.60 -7.44
N PHE A 74 23.08 -1.07 -7.97
CA PHE A 74 22.65 -2.47 -7.84
C PHE A 74 23.57 -3.36 -8.69
N HIS A 75 24.81 -3.55 -8.23
CA HIS A 75 25.84 -4.32 -8.94
C HIS A 75 25.61 -5.85 -8.88
N ASP A 76 24.61 -6.30 -8.14
CA ASP A 76 24.38 -7.71 -7.89
C ASP A 76 22.99 -8.10 -8.40
N ARG A 77 22.94 -8.93 -9.46
CA ARG A 77 21.71 -9.44 -10.09
C ARG A 77 20.77 -10.06 -9.06
N LYS A 78 21.33 -10.56 -7.96
CA LYS A 78 20.60 -11.27 -6.91
C LYS A 78 19.86 -10.30 -5.95
N VAL A 79 20.38 -9.10 -5.68
CA VAL A 79 19.70 -8.04 -4.88
C VAL A 79 18.38 -7.58 -5.53
N VAL A 80 18.26 -7.75 -6.84
CA VAL A 80 17.04 -7.45 -7.59
C VAL A 80 15.91 -8.40 -7.22
N GLU A 81 16.19 -9.60 -6.75
CA GLU A 81 15.16 -10.61 -6.51
C GLU A 81 14.27 -10.30 -5.32
N LYS A 82 14.86 -9.82 -4.22
CA LYS A 82 14.08 -9.30 -3.09
C LYS A 82 13.13 -8.21 -3.55
N VAL A 83 13.60 -7.29 -4.40
CA VAL A 83 12.76 -6.23 -4.97
C VAL A 83 11.66 -6.81 -5.86
N ILE A 84 11.98 -7.78 -6.72
CA ILE A 84 11.01 -8.47 -7.58
C ILE A 84 9.91 -9.13 -6.73
N VAL A 85 10.27 -9.84 -5.66
CA VAL A 85 9.31 -10.50 -4.76
C VAL A 85 8.40 -9.48 -4.09
N ILE A 86 8.93 -8.35 -3.61
CA ILE A 86 8.12 -7.28 -3.01
C ILE A 86 7.18 -6.67 -4.04
N VAL A 87 7.67 -6.37 -5.25
CA VAL A 87 6.88 -5.74 -6.30
C VAL A 87 5.75 -6.66 -6.77
N ILE A 88 6.04 -7.94 -7.02
CA ILE A 88 5.02 -8.93 -7.39
C ILE A 88 4.03 -9.11 -6.25
N GLY A 89 4.49 -9.21 -5.01
CA GLY A 89 3.60 -9.31 -3.84
C GLY A 89 2.70 -8.10 -3.69
N PHE A 90 3.24 -6.89 -3.87
CA PHE A 90 2.45 -5.65 -3.87
C PHE A 90 1.33 -5.70 -4.93
N PHE A 91 1.63 -6.11 -6.16
CA PHE A 91 0.62 -6.22 -7.21
C PHE A 91 -0.40 -7.33 -6.94
N CYS A 92 0.00 -8.45 -6.34
CA CYS A 92 -0.94 -9.51 -5.94
C CYS A 92 -1.90 -9.04 -4.84
N LEU A 93 -1.40 -8.35 -3.81
CA LEU A 93 -2.20 -7.73 -2.75
C LEU A 93 -3.15 -6.68 -3.36
N ALA A 94 -2.63 -5.81 -4.22
CA ALA A 94 -3.43 -4.82 -4.96
C ALA A 94 -4.55 -5.48 -5.79
N SER A 95 -4.25 -6.59 -6.47
CA SER A 95 -5.24 -7.31 -7.27
C SER A 95 -6.31 -7.97 -6.40
N MET A 96 -5.94 -8.57 -5.27
CA MET A 96 -6.90 -9.17 -4.35
C MET A 96 -7.87 -8.12 -3.78
N TYR A 97 -7.32 -6.98 -3.35
CA TYR A 97 -8.12 -5.83 -2.90
C TYR A 97 -9.04 -5.33 -4.00
N SER A 98 -8.48 -5.15 -5.20
CA SER A 98 -9.18 -4.69 -6.39
C SER A 98 -10.41 -5.54 -6.73
N ASN A 99 -10.26 -6.87 -6.72
CA ASN A 99 -11.32 -7.83 -6.97
C ASN A 99 -12.55 -7.62 -6.10
N TYR A 100 -12.39 -7.28 -4.81
CA TYR A 100 -13.53 -7.08 -3.93
C TYR A 100 -14.05 -5.64 -3.93
N ILE A 101 -13.21 -4.61 -4.11
CA ILE A 101 -13.66 -3.21 -4.09
C ILE A 101 -14.35 -2.76 -5.38
N ILE A 102 -14.11 -3.47 -6.50
CA ILE A 102 -14.64 -3.12 -7.83
C ILE A 102 -16.14 -2.81 -7.80
N ILE A 103 -16.89 -3.50 -6.94
CA ILE A 103 -18.34 -3.33 -6.79
C ILE A 103 -18.75 -1.91 -6.39
N ASN A 104 -17.88 -1.19 -5.69
CA ASN A 104 -18.18 0.15 -5.17
C ASN A 104 -18.48 1.12 -6.31
N PHE A 105 -17.68 1.06 -7.38
CA PHE A 105 -17.89 1.88 -8.55
C PHE A 105 -18.93 1.25 -9.50
N THR A 106 -18.91 -0.08 -9.68
CA THR A 106 -19.87 -0.71 -10.59
C THR A 106 -21.31 -0.57 -10.14
N PHE A 107 -21.62 -0.36 -8.85
CA PHE A 107 -22.98 -0.04 -8.39
C PHE A 107 -23.57 1.18 -9.11
N ILE A 108 -22.74 2.17 -9.45
CA ILE A 108 -23.16 3.36 -10.17
C ILE A 108 -23.46 3.00 -11.63
N CYS A 109 -22.60 2.19 -12.25
CA CYS A 109 -22.75 1.80 -13.64
C CYS A 109 -23.94 0.86 -13.86
N MET A 110 -24.06 -0.19 -13.05
CA MET A 110 -25.08 -1.23 -13.22
C MET A 110 -26.49 -0.71 -12.96
N LYS A 111 -26.65 0.27 -12.06
CA LYS A 111 -27.95 0.92 -11.81
C LYS A 111 -28.54 1.56 -13.07
N ASN A 112 -27.68 2.06 -13.97
CA ASN A 112 -28.09 2.70 -15.22
C ASN A 112 -28.13 1.72 -16.40
N ASP A 113 -27.95 0.42 -16.15
CA ASP A 113 -28.08 -0.62 -17.17
C ASP A 113 -29.55 -1.10 -17.23
N PHE A 114 -30.26 -0.70 -18.29
CA PHE A 114 -31.67 -1.05 -18.51
C PHE A 114 -31.86 -2.24 -19.47
N SER A 115 -30.81 -3.00 -19.78
CA SER A 115 -30.90 -4.17 -20.67
C SER A 115 -31.95 -5.19 -20.22
N ASP A 116 -32.05 -5.39 -18.91
CA ASP A 116 -32.99 -6.33 -18.28
C ASP A 116 -34.00 -5.59 -17.38
N ALA A 117 -34.42 -4.37 -17.75
CA ALA A 117 -35.30 -3.56 -16.91
C ALA A 117 -36.75 -4.06 -16.85
N TYR A 118 -37.44 -3.79 -15.75
CA TYR A 118 -38.86 -4.06 -15.57
C TYR A 118 -39.63 -2.76 -15.30
N VAL A 119 -40.93 -2.75 -15.61
CA VAL A 119 -41.82 -1.61 -15.35
C VAL A 119 -42.62 -1.89 -14.09
N ASP A 120 -42.53 -0.99 -13.12
CA ASP A 120 -43.31 -1.07 -11.88
C ASP A 120 -44.78 -0.67 -12.10
N GLY A 121 -45.66 -0.99 -11.15
CA GLY A 121 -47.10 -0.69 -11.23
C GLY A 121 -47.43 0.80 -11.43
N ASN A 122 -46.51 1.69 -11.08
CA ASN A 122 -46.62 3.14 -11.30
C ASN A 122 -46.11 3.61 -12.69
N GLY A 123 -45.70 2.69 -13.57
CA GLY A 123 -45.17 3.01 -14.90
C GLY A 123 -43.70 3.42 -14.94
N THR A 124 -42.98 3.35 -13.81
CA THR A 124 -41.54 3.65 -13.74
C THR A 124 -40.71 2.45 -14.17
N THR A 125 -39.68 2.68 -14.98
CA THR A 125 -38.75 1.61 -15.42
C THR A 125 -37.60 1.50 -14.43
N HIS A 126 -37.38 0.31 -13.89
CA HIS A 126 -36.32 0.01 -12.94
C HIS A 126 -35.35 -1.03 -13.51
N SER A 127 -34.05 -0.77 -13.33
CA SER A 127 -33.03 -1.77 -13.59
C SER A 127 -33.11 -2.87 -12.52
N ILE A 128 -32.93 -4.14 -12.91
CA ILE A 128 -32.78 -5.26 -11.96
C ILE A 128 -31.55 -5.12 -11.04
N TYR A 129 -30.63 -4.24 -11.40
CA TYR A 129 -29.43 -3.93 -10.61
C TYR A 129 -29.61 -2.68 -9.73
N ASP A 130 -30.80 -2.08 -9.66
CA ASP A 130 -31.08 -0.96 -8.77
C ASP A 130 -31.27 -1.42 -7.32
N TYR A 131 -30.17 -1.84 -6.69
CA TYR A 131 -30.16 -2.27 -5.30
C TYR A 131 -30.46 -1.10 -4.35
N THR A 132 -31.32 -1.37 -3.37
CA THR A 132 -31.62 -0.49 -2.24
C THR A 132 -30.37 -0.23 -1.39
N SER A 133 -30.42 0.82 -0.58
CA SER A 133 -29.35 1.14 0.37
C SER A 133 -29.10 0.02 1.39
N GLU A 134 -30.10 -0.79 1.70
CA GLU A 134 -29.97 -1.92 2.62
C GLU A 134 -29.28 -3.12 1.94
N GLU A 135 -29.69 -3.47 0.72
CA GLU A 135 -29.06 -4.53 -0.06
C GLU A 135 -27.58 -4.25 -0.32
N LYS A 136 -27.24 -3.00 -0.69
CA LYS A 136 -25.84 -2.57 -0.84
C LYS A 136 -25.03 -2.76 0.44
N LYS A 137 -25.62 -2.48 1.62
CA LYS A 137 -24.97 -2.72 2.91
C LYS A 137 -24.70 -4.21 3.11
N TRP A 138 -25.67 -5.08 2.87
CA TRP A 138 -25.47 -6.53 2.99
C TRP A 138 -24.38 -7.04 2.05
N ILE A 139 -24.36 -6.55 0.80
CA ILE A 139 -23.31 -6.86 -0.18
C ILE A 139 -21.92 -6.43 0.33
N MET A 140 -21.81 -5.25 0.94
CA MET A 140 -20.54 -4.76 1.49
C MET A 140 -20.13 -5.52 2.77
N TRP A 141 -21.05 -5.74 3.71
CA TRP A 141 -20.80 -6.41 4.99
C TRP A 141 -20.42 -7.88 4.84
N SER A 142 -20.95 -8.58 3.84
CA SER A 142 -20.60 -9.98 3.56
C SER A 142 -19.10 -10.19 3.36
N VAL A 143 -18.41 -9.24 2.72
CA VAL A 143 -16.94 -9.27 2.54
C VAL A 143 -16.23 -9.13 3.89
N ALA A 144 -16.65 -8.18 4.72
CA ALA A 144 -16.06 -7.97 6.03
C ALA A 144 -16.23 -9.22 6.91
N PHE A 145 -17.42 -9.81 6.90
CA PHE A 145 -17.71 -11.05 7.61
C PHE A 145 -16.86 -12.23 7.09
N GLY A 146 -16.74 -12.38 5.77
CA GLY A 146 -15.84 -13.35 5.15
C GLY A 146 -14.39 -13.17 5.56
N THR A 147 -13.91 -11.92 5.62
CA THR A 147 -12.53 -11.60 6.03
C THR A 147 -12.27 -12.01 7.48
N ILE A 148 -13.21 -11.75 8.39
CA ILE A 148 -13.10 -12.13 9.80
C ILE A 148 -13.02 -13.66 9.92
N ILE A 149 -13.93 -14.38 9.27
CA ILE A 149 -13.97 -15.85 9.32
C ILE A 149 -12.72 -16.45 8.66
N GLY A 150 -12.26 -15.89 7.55
CA GLY A 150 -11.11 -16.39 6.80
C GLY A 150 -9.78 -16.25 7.53
N THR A 151 -9.66 -15.28 8.44
CA THR A 151 -8.38 -14.94 9.10
C THR A 151 -7.75 -16.14 9.82
N ILE A 152 -8.50 -16.87 10.64
CA ILE A 152 -7.98 -18.02 11.39
C ILE A 152 -7.61 -19.20 10.48
N PRO A 153 -8.51 -19.75 9.63
CA PRO A 153 -8.21 -20.91 8.81
C PRO A 153 -7.10 -20.63 7.80
N LEU A 154 -7.08 -19.45 7.16
CA LEU A 154 -6.00 -19.12 6.22
C LEU A 154 -4.67 -18.95 6.93
N ASN A 155 -4.63 -18.35 8.13
CA ASN A 155 -3.39 -18.27 8.90
C ASN A 155 -2.83 -19.67 9.24
N ILE A 156 -3.70 -20.62 9.60
CA ILE A 156 -3.29 -22.03 9.82
C ILE A 156 -2.73 -22.64 8.53
N LEU A 157 -3.35 -22.37 7.38
CA LEU A 157 -2.84 -22.84 6.08
C LEU A 157 -1.48 -22.23 5.75
N TYR A 158 -1.25 -20.95 6.04
CA TYR A 158 0.06 -20.31 5.86
C TYR A 158 1.15 -20.93 6.73
N VAL A 159 0.84 -21.25 8.00
CA VAL A 159 1.80 -21.94 8.88
C VAL A 159 2.12 -23.33 8.34
N LYS A 160 1.10 -24.07 7.85
CA LYS A 160 1.27 -25.46 7.41
C LYS A 160 1.91 -25.60 6.02
N TYR A 161 1.52 -24.76 5.07
CA TYR A 161 1.86 -24.91 3.65
C TYR A 161 2.70 -23.75 3.09
N GLY A 162 2.93 -22.68 3.86
CA GLY A 162 3.67 -21.50 3.41
C GLY A 162 2.86 -20.60 2.47
N ALA A 163 3.46 -19.49 2.05
CA ALA A 163 2.81 -18.53 1.15
C ALA A 163 2.94 -18.91 -0.33
N ARG A 164 3.88 -19.79 -0.68
CA ARG A 164 4.03 -20.24 -2.08
C ARG A 164 2.77 -20.88 -2.63
N TYR A 165 2.04 -21.63 -1.80
CA TYR A 165 0.82 -22.32 -2.21
C TYR A 165 -0.45 -21.64 -1.68
N THR A 166 -0.46 -21.21 -0.41
CA THR A 166 -1.67 -20.68 0.22
C THR A 166 -2.16 -19.40 -0.45
N PHE A 167 -1.24 -18.46 -0.75
CA PHE A 167 -1.60 -17.17 -1.32
C PHE A 167 -2.20 -17.25 -2.74
N PRO A 168 -1.57 -17.95 -3.71
CA PRO A 168 -2.16 -18.05 -5.05
C PRO A 168 -3.45 -18.86 -5.09
N ILE A 169 -3.62 -19.87 -4.23
CA ILE A 169 -4.90 -20.61 -4.13
C ILE A 169 -6.03 -19.67 -3.70
N ALA A 170 -5.82 -18.86 -2.65
CA ALA A 170 -6.78 -17.84 -2.25
C ALA A 170 -7.02 -16.82 -3.37
N GLY A 171 -5.95 -16.41 -4.05
CA GLY A 171 -6.00 -15.50 -5.20
C GLY A 171 -6.88 -16.02 -6.34
N PHE A 172 -6.71 -17.28 -6.74
CA PHE A 172 -7.52 -17.89 -7.78
C PHE A 172 -8.99 -18.02 -7.37
N ILE A 173 -9.27 -18.39 -6.11
CA ILE A 173 -10.63 -18.43 -5.58
C ILE A 173 -11.28 -17.04 -5.68
N SER A 174 -10.56 -15.98 -5.31
CA SER A 174 -11.02 -14.59 -5.45
C SER A 174 -11.27 -14.22 -6.91
N CYS A 175 -10.37 -14.56 -7.83
CA CYS A 175 -10.53 -14.26 -9.26
C CYS A 175 -11.73 -15.00 -9.87
N ILE A 176 -11.93 -16.27 -9.53
CA ILE A 176 -13.10 -17.04 -9.95
C ILE A 176 -14.36 -16.37 -9.41
N ALA A 177 -14.43 -16.09 -8.11
CA ALA A 177 -15.59 -15.42 -7.52
C ALA A 177 -15.89 -14.08 -8.23
N THR A 178 -14.85 -13.31 -8.56
CA THR A 178 -14.94 -12.02 -9.27
C THR A 178 -15.52 -12.19 -10.68
N ALA A 179 -15.05 -13.17 -11.45
CA ALA A 179 -15.57 -13.45 -12.79
C ALA A 179 -17.06 -13.88 -12.78
N PHE A 180 -17.51 -14.53 -11.71
CA PHE A 180 -18.91 -14.94 -11.55
C PHE A 180 -19.83 -13.83 -11.00
N VAL A 181 -19.31 -12.69 -10.54
CA VAL A 181 -20.14 -11.59 -10.00
C VAL A 181 -21.18 -11.08 -10.99
N PRO A 182 -20.86 -10.77 -12.27
CA PRO A 182 -21.87 -10.30 -13.22
C PRO A 182 -23.02 -11.28 -13.43
N TRP A 183 -22.70 -12.58 -13.47
CA TRP A 183 -23.68 -13.64 -13.60
C TRP A 183 -24.57 -13.75 -12.35
N ALA A 184 -23.96 -13.71 -11.16
CA ALA A 184 -24.70 -13.77 -9.91
C ALA A 184 -25.61 -12.56 -9.70
N ALA A 185 -25.14 -11.36 -10.08
CA ALA A 185 -25.93 -10.13 -10.00
C ALA A 185 -27.19 -10.18 -10.87
N HIS A 186 -27.12 -10.83 -12.05
CA HIS A 186 -28.28 -11.06 -12.91
C HIS A 186 -29.21 -12.15 -12.37
N PHE A 187 -28.67 -13.26 -11.86
CA PHE A 187 -29.47 -14.43 -11.54
C PHE A 187 -30.12 -14.37 -10.14
N ASN A 188 -29.35 -14.06 -9.10
CA ASN A 188 -29.85 -14.12 -7.72
C ASN A 188 -28.99 -13.33 -6.73
N PHE A 189 -29.65 -12.44 -5.98
CA PHE A 189 -29.04 -11.62 -4.93
C PHE A 189 -28.27 -12.43 -3.87
N PHE A 190 -28.80 -13.57 -3.41
CA PHE A 190 -28.13 -14.38 -2.39
C PHE A 190 -26.86 -15.06 -2.93
N ILE A 191 -26.83 -15.45 -4.20
CA ILE A 191 -25.61 -15.97 -4.83
C ILE A 191 -24.55 -14.87 -4.89
N LEU A 192 -24.95 -13.63 -5.21
CA LEU A 192 -24.05 -12.49 -5.15
C LEU A 192 -23.47 -12.33 -3.74
N ILE A 193 -24.28 -12.35 -2.68
CA ILE A 193 -23.80 -12.30 -1.28
C ILE A 193 -22.79 -13.41 -0.98
N ILE A 194 -23.03 -14.65 -1.45
CA ILE A 194 -22.10 -15.77 -1.24
C ILE A 194 -20.77 -15.53 -1.95
N LEU A 195 -20.78 -15.08 -3.22
CA LEU A 195 -19.54 -14.76 -3.93
C LEU A 195 -18.76 -13.64 -3.25
N ARG A 196 -19.46 -12.62 -2.74
CA ARG A 196 -18.87 -11.51 -1.98
C ARG A 196 -18.23 -11.99 -0.68
N PHE A 197 -18.90 -12.89 0.05
CA PHE A 197 -18.34 -13.56 1.20
C PHE A 197 -17.06 -14.34 0.86
N ILE A 198 -17.06 -15.09 -0.25
CA ILE A 198 -15.88 -15.84 -0.74
C ILE A 198 -14.71 -14.90 -1.06
N GLN A 199 -14.97 -13.77 -1.71
CA GLN A 199 -13.94 -12.75 -1.96
C GLN A 199 -13.35 -12.20 -0.65
N GLY A 200 -14.20 -11.93 0.35
CA GLY A 200 -13.74 -11.52 1.69
C GLY A 200 -12.91 -12.58 2.40
N PHE A 201 -13.36 -13.84 2.34
CA PHE A 201 -12.61 -14.97 2.89
C PHE A 201 -11.22 -15.05 2.26
N ALA A 202 -11.13 -15.01 0.93
CA ALA A 202 -9.86 -15.01 0.21
C ALA A 202 -8.99 -13.78 0.54
N TYR A 203 -9.58 -12.59 0.67
CA TYR A 203 -8.88 -11.36 1.01
C TYR A 203 -8.17 -11.40 2.38
N SER A 204 -8.69 -12.16 3.34
CA SER A 204 -7.99 -12.33 4.63
C SER A 204 -6.59 -12.98 4.49
N ALA A 205 -6.30 -13.63 3.36
CA ALA A 205 -4.98 -14.17 3.05
C ALA A 205 -3.91 -13.08 2.89
N ASP A 206 -4.29 -11.84 2.55
CA ASP A 206 -3.39 -10.71 2.33
C ASP A 206 -2.61 -10.37 3.61
N PHE A 207 -3.30 -10.30 4.76
CA PHE A 207 -2.68 -9.93 6.02
C PHE A 207 -1.59 -10.92 6.45
N ALA A 208 -1.82 -12.21 6.24
CA ALA A 208 -0.84 -13.25 6.52
C ALA A 208 0.31 -13.24 5.51
N ALA A 209 0.04 -12.97 4.23
CA ALA A 209 1.08 -12.82 3.20
C ALA A 209 2.04 -11.67 3.52
N ILE A 210 1.52 -10.49 3.87
CA ILE A 210 2.32 -9.33 4.27
C ILE A 210 3.23 -9.69 5.45
N GLY A 211 2.68 -10.34 6.48
CA GLY A 211 3.44 -10.80 7.64
C GLY A 211 4.58 -11.75 7.25
N LEU A 212 4.30 -12.77 6.44
CA LEU A 212 5.31 -13.76 6.05
C LEU A 212 6.40 -13.17 5.16
N MET A 213 6.03 -12.30 4.21
CA MET A 213 6.98 -11.57 3.38
C MET A 213 7.91 -10.70 4.23
N CYS A 214 7.36 -9.97 5.21
CA CYS A 214 8.16 -9.15 6.12
C CYS A 214 9.11 -9.99 6.99
N VAL A 215 8.66 -11.12 7.53
CA VAL A 215 9.50 -11.97 8.38
C VAL A 215 10.61 -12.65 7.56
N ARG A 216 10.31 -13.13 6.35
CA ARG A 216 11.26 -13.95 5.59
C ARG A 216 12.15 -13.15 4.65
N TRP A 217 11.60 -12.17 3.94
CA TRP A 217 12.30 -11.42 2.90
C TRP A 217 12.85 -10.06 3.35
N ALA A 218 12.35 -9.48 4.46
CA ALA A 218 12.89 -8.23 4.97
C ALA A 218 14.10 -8.46 5.88
N PRO A 219 15.18 -7.65 5.74
CA PRO A 219 16.15 -7.44 6.82
C PRO A 219 15.46 -6.83 8.04
N LEU A 220 15.88 -7.21 9.25
CA LEU A 220 15.27 -6.71 10.49
C LEU A 220 15.29 -5.18 10.63
N SER A 221 16.32 -4.51 10.09
CA SER A 221 16.43 -3.06 10.08
C SER A 221 15.47 -2.37 9.10
N GLU A 222 14.90 -3.11 8.14
CA GLU A 222 14.04 -2.59 7.06
C GLU A 222 12.60 -3.10 7.15
N THR A 223 12.25 -3.90 8.16
CA THR A 223 10.91 -4.50 8.30
C THR A 223 9.80 -3.44 8.26
N ALA A 224 9.98 -2.30 8.91
CA ALA A 224 8.99 -1.22 8.92
C ALA A 224 8.77 -0.60 7.53
N ILE A 225 9.83 -0.51 6.71
CA ILE A 225 9.74 -0.01 5.32
C ILE A 225 8.96 -1.03 4.47
N PHE A 226 9.24 -2.32 4.64
CA PHE A 226 8.52 -3.39 3.96
C PHE A 226 7.03 -3.38 4.29
N VAL A 227 6.67 -3.34 5.58
CA VAL A 227 5.27 -3.26 6.01
C VAL A 227 4.60 -2.03 5.41
N SER A 228 5.26 -0.88 5.43
CA SER A 228 4.71 0.38 4.89
C SER A 228 4.43 0.29 3.39
N ILE A 229 5.40 -0.21 2.60
CA ILE A 229 5.23 -0.41 1.15
C ILE A 229 4.10 -1.40 0.88
N LEU A 230 4.14 -2.57 1.51
CA LEU A 230 3.18 -3.64 1.29
C LEU A 230 1.78 -3.31 1.83
N THR A 231 1.61 -2.32 2.72
CA THR A 231 0.30 -1.87 3.22
C THR A 231 -0.28 -0.71 2.40
N SER A 232 0.58 0.03 1.69
CA SER A 232 0.16 1.17 0.85
C SER A 232 -0.68 0.77 -0.38
N PHE A 233 -0.73 -0.52 -0.73
CA PHE A 233 -1.50 -1.04 -1.85
C PHE A 233 -2.97 -0.63 -1.82
N ASN A 234 -3.62 -0.56 -0.65
CA ASN A 234 -5.05 -0.28 -0.53
C ASN A 234 -5.45 1.04 -1.22
N GLY A 235 -4.71 2.13 -0.97
CA GLY A 235 -5.01 3.43 -1.56
C GLY A 235 -4.75 3.46 -3.07
N ILE A 236 -3.63 2.87 -3.49
CA ILE A 236 -3.22 2.79 -4.90
C ILE A 236 -4.22 1.94 -5.70
N ALA A 237 -4.54 0.75 -5.20
CA ALA A 237 -5.49 -0.18 -5.80
C ALA A 237 -6.90 0.44 -5.85
N SER A 238 -7.37 1.12 -4.80
CA SER A 238 -8.66 1.83 -4.82
C SER A 238 -8.74 2.88 -5.91
N THR A 239 -7.70 3.71 -6.01
CA THR A 239 -7.65 4.80 -6.99
C THR A 239 -7.66 4.25 -8.42
N ILE A 240 -6.81 3.27 -8.70
CA ILE A 240 -6.70 2.65 -10.02
C ILE A 240 -7.99 1.89 -10.37
N THR A 241 -8.51 1.07 -9.47
CA THR A 241 -9.69 0.23 -9.71
C THR A 241 -10.92 1.07 -10.01
N ASN A 242 -11.19 2.09 -9.19
CA ASN A 242 -12.36 2.95 -9.40
C ASN A 242 -12.24 3.74 -10.71
N SER A 243 -11.05 4.26 -11.02
CA SER A 243 -10.81 5.00 -12.27
C SER A 243 -10.94 4.10 -13.50
N ALA A 244 -10.30 2.93 -13.48
CA ALA A 244 -10.36 1.96 -14.57
C ALA A 244 -11.79 1.44 -14.77
N THR A 245 -12.49 1.14 -13.69
CA THR A 245 -13.89 0.69 -13.74
C THR A 245 -14.78 1.75 -14.38
N GLY A 246 -14.61 3.03 -14.05
CA GLY A 246 -15.37 4.12 -14.67
C GLY A 246 -15.15 4.21 -16.18
N LEU A 247 -13.90 4.17 -16.63
CA LEU A 247 -13.57 4.18 -18.05
C LEU A 247 -14.17 2.98 -18.80
N ILE A 248 -14.13 1.79 -18.20
CA ILE A 248 -14.70 0.58 -18.80
C ILE A 248 -16.23 0.65 -18.83
N CYS A 249 -16.86 1.17 -17.79
CA CYS A 249 -18.32 1.32 -17.72
C CYS A 249 -18.88 2.24 -18.81
N GLU A 250 -18.19 3.34 -19.13
CA GLU A 250 -18.60 4.27 -20.19
C GLU A 250 -18.31 3.75 -21.60
N SER A 251 -17.43 2.76 -21.72
CA SER A 251 -17.09 2.13 -23.00
C SER A 251 -18.21 1.20 -23.49
N PHE A 252 -18.11 0.80 -24.76
CA PHE A 252 -18.99 -0.18 -25.39
C PHE A 252 -18.98 -1.57 -24.70
N LEU A 253 -17.98 -1.85 -23.86
CA LEU A 253 -17.88 -3.11 -23.12
C LEU A 253 -18.87 -3.17 -21.95
N GLY A 254 -19.15 -2.03 -21.32
CA GLY A 254 -20.01 -1.96 -20.14
C GLY A 254 -19.38 -2.56 -18.87
N TRP A 255 -20.12 -2.44 -17.76
CA TRP A 255 -19.63 -2.72 -16.40
C TRP A 255 -19.21 -4.18 -16.16
N ARG A 256 -19.85 -5.13 -16.86
CA ARG A 256 -19.58 -6.57 -16.71
C ARG A 256 -18.12 -6.90 -17.01
N TYR A 257 -17.53 -6.24 -18.01
CA TYR A 257 -16.14 -6.47 -18.43
C TYR A 257 -15.11 -5.99 -17.43
N SER A 258 -15.44 -5.01 -16.56
CA SER A 258 -14.55 -4.62 -15.46
C SER A 258 -14.20 -5.85 -14.61
N TYR A 259 -15.19 -6.68 -14.26
CA TYR A 259 -14.95 -7.90 -13.49
C TYR A 259 -14.06 -8.91 -14.21
N TYR A 260 -14.27 -9.10 -15.52
CA TYR A 260 -13.45 -10.02 -16.32
C TYR A 260 -12.01 -9.55 -16.46
N PHE A 261 -11.76 -8.26 -16.67
CA PHE A 261 -10.41 -7.71 -16.73
C PHE A 261 -9.67 -7.89 -15.40
N HIS A 262 -10.33 -7.58 -14.29
CA HIS A 262 -9.76 -7.77 -12.96
C HIS A 262 -9.46 -9.25 -12.66
N ALA A 263 -10.38 -10.16 -13.01
CA ALA A 263 -10.17 -11.59 -12.85
C ALA A 263 -8.98 -12.12 -13.67
N VAL A 264 -8.87 -11.74 -14.95
CA VAL A 264 -7.76 -12.16 -15.83
C VAL A 264 -6.43 -11.58 -15.36
N ALA A 265 -6.39 -10.30 -14.99
CA ALA A 265 -5.19 -9.66 -14.45
C ALA A 265 -4.74 -10.31 -13.15
N GLY A 266 -5.68 -10.63 -12.25
CA GLY A 266 -5.40 -11.34 -11.00
C GLY A 266 -4.86 -12.74 -11.24
N VAL A 267 -5.47 -13.52 -12.15
CA VAL A 267 -4.96 -14.86 -12.51
C VAL A 267 -3.51 -14.76 -13.01
N ALA A 268 -3.20 -13.82 -13.89
CA ALA A 268 -1.83 -13.63 -14.39
C ALA A 268 -0.84 -13.30 -13.26
N LEU A 269 -1.22 -12.42 -12.32
CA LEU A 269 -0.40 -12.06 -11.17
C LEU A 269 -0.18 -13.23 -10.21
N PHE A 270 -1.21 -14.03 -9.92
CA PHE A 270 -1.07 -15.19 -9.04
C PHE A 270 -0.32 -16.37 -9.68
N VAL A 271 -0.42 -16.54 -11.00
CA VAL A 271 0.47 -17.45 -11.75
C VAL A 271 1.92 -16.97 -11.65
N LEU A 272 2.17 -15.68 -11.86
CA LEU A 272 3.50 -15.09 -11.72
C LEU A 272 4.05 -15.29 -10.30
N TRP A 273 3.24 -15.07 -9.27
CA TRP A 273 3.60 -15.37 -7.89
C TRP A 273 4.00 -16.83 -7.70
N ALA A 274 3.18 -17.78 -8.17
CA ALA A 274 3.44 -19.21 -8.00
C ALA A 274 4.77 -19.67 -8.63
N VAL A 275 5.22 -19.01 -9.71
CA VAL A 275 6.48 -19.29 -10.40
C VAL A 275 7.69 -18.57 -9.76
N VAL A 276 7.50 -17.34 -9.31
CA VAL A 276 8.61 -16.48 -8.83
C VAL A 276 8.83 -16.60 -7.33
N TYR A 277 7.77 -16.63 -6.53
CA TYR A 277 7.85 -16.60 -5.08
C TYR A 277 8.39 -17.92 -4.51
N VAL A 278 9.38 -17.78 -3.63
CA VAL A 278 9.92 -18.89 -2.86
C VAL A 278 9.74 -18.58 -1.38
N ASP A 279 9.30 -19.58 -0.64
CA ASP A 279 9.03 -19.45 0.79
C ASP A 279 10.29 -19.13 1.61
N ASP A 280 11.44 -19.70 1.25
CA ASP A 280 12.70 -19.53 1.96
C ASP A 280 13.78 -19.01 1.02
N PRO A 281 14.38 -17.83 1.28
CA PRO A 281 15.47 -17.30 0.46
C PRO A 281 16.74 -18.18 0.49
N GLN A 282 16.94 -19.04 1.51
CA GLN A 282 18.06 -19.99 1.54
C GLN A 282 17.89 -21.14 0.54
N ALA A 283 16.64 -21.52 0.26
CA ALA A 283 16.33 -22.70 -0.56
C ALA A 283 16.51 -22.45 -2.06
N THR A 284 16.96 -21.26 -2.46
CA THR A 284 17.05 -20.86 -3.86
C THR A 284 18.42 -20.26 -4.18
N GLU A 285 19.04 -20.74 -5.26
CA GLU A 285 20.33 -20.19 -5.75
C GLU A 285 20.20 -18.78 -6.34
N ARG A 286 18.95 -18.38 -6.55
CA ARG A 286 18.51 -17.07 -7.02
C ARG A 286 19.08 -15.95 -6.11
N VAL A 287 19.03 -16.11 -4.79
CA VAL A 287 19.50 -15.09 -3.81
C VAL A 287 21.02 -15.19 -3.61
N SER A 288 21.73 -14.05 -3.48
CA SER A 288 23.19 -14.05 -3.27
C SER A 288 23.52 -14.39 -1.84
N SER A 289 24.68 -15.04 -1.60
CA SER A 289 25.16 -15.26 -0.23
C SER A 289 25.29 -13.95 0.56
N ARG A 290 25.68 -12.85 -0.11
CA ARG A 290 25.78 -11.52 0.50
C ARG A 290 24.43 -10.93 0.87
N GLU A 291 23.41 -11.11 0.04
CA GLU A 291 22.05 -10.65 0.33
C GLU A 291 21.37 -11.53 1.37
N LEU A 292 21.57 -12.84 1.29
CA LEU A 292 21.07 -13.78 2.26
C LEU A 292 21.61 -13.46 3.66
N ASP A 293 22.91 -13.21 3.77
CA ASP A 293 23.53 -12.75 5.02
C ASP A 293 22.87 -11.46 5.54
N LYS A 294 22.62 -10.48 4.66
CA LYS A 294 21.88 -9.25 5.03
C LYS A 294 20.45 -9.51 5.50
N ILE A 295 19.72 -10.42 4.85
CA ILE A 295 18.34 -10.77 5.22
C ILE A 295 18.31 -11.47 6.58
N GLN A 296 19.29 -12.33 6.86
CA GLN A 296 19.32 -13.18 8.07
C GLN A 296 20.05 -12.56 9.25
N ARG A 297 20.85 -11.52 9.02
CA ARG A 297 21.59 -10.82 10.06
C ARG A 297 20.67 -10.43 11.21
N ASN A 298 21.06 -10.83 12.42
CA ASN A 298 20.36 -10.61 13.69
C ASN A 298 19.01 -11.32 13.86
N LYS A 299 18.59 -12.21 12.94
CA LYS A 299 17.38 -13.04 13.14
C LYS A 299 17.68 -14.16 14.12
N SER A 300 16.82 -14.34 15.13
CA SER A 300 16.94 -15.48 16.06
C SER A 300 16.49 -16.78 15.40
N GLU A 301 16.88 -17.93 15.95
CA GLU A 301 16.43 -19.25 15.45
C GLU A 301 14.90 -19.35 15.38
N ALA A 302 14.17 -18.71 16.30
CA ALA A 302 12.71 -18.67 16.27
C ALA A 302 12.12 -17.93 15.05
N HIS A 303 12.86 -17.01 14.43
CA HIS A 303 12.45 -16.34 13.18
C HIS A 303 12.76 -17.19 11.93
N LEU A 304 13.65 -18.16 12.06
CA LEU A 304 14.13 -19.03 10.98
C LEU A 304 13.48 -20.42 11.04
N ASP A 305 13.02 -20.86 12.22
CA ASP A 305 12.40 -22.16 12.43
C ASP A 305 11.01 -22.23 11.79
N LYS A 306 10.85 -23.24 10.93
CA LYS A 306 9.63 -23.55 10.17
C LYS A 306 8.57 -24.24 11.03
N ASN A 307 8.96 -24.81 12.18
CA ASN A 307 8.12 -25.66 13.02
C ASN A 307 7.69 -25.03 14.36
N SER A 308 7.96 -23.74 14.57
CA SER A 308 7.54 -23.05 15.78
C SER A 308 6.02 -23.10 15.94
N LYS A 309 5.55 -23.95 16.86
CA LYS A 309 4.12 -24.13 17.15
C LYS A 309 3.62 -22.89 17.87
N VAL A 310 2.98 -21.99 17.13
CA VAL A 310 2.28 -20.84 17.71
C VAL A 310 1.10 -21.37 18.55
N PRO A 311 1.06 -21.14 19.87
CA PRO A 311 0.06 -21.75 20.74
C PRO A 311 -1.27 -20.98 20.67
N TYR A 312 -2.01 -21.10 19.56
CA TYR A 312 -3.31 -20.45 19.38
C TYR A 312 -4.37 -20.91 20.40
N VAL A 313 -4.20 -22.11 20.97
CA VAL A 313 -5.22 -22.75 21.81
C VAL A 313 -4.98 -22.54 23.31
N LYS A 314 -3.77 -22.11 23.72
CA LYS A 314 -3.43 -22.05 25.16
C LYS A 314 -3.83 -20.73 25.84
N ASN A 315 -4.12 -19.68 25.07
CA ASN A 315 -4.58 -18.39 25.60
C ASN A 315 -5.96 -18.03 25.01
N ARG A 316 -7.01 -18.69 25.52
CA ARG A 316 -8.40 -18.31 25.26
C ARG A 316 -8.77 -17.15 26.19
N PHE A 317 -8.75 -15.92 25.65
CA PHE A 317 -9.32 -14.66 26.20
C PHE A 317 -8.65 -14.07 27.47
N PRO A 318 -8.40 -12.73 27.48
CA PRO A 318 -9.47 -11.75 27.56
C PRO A 318 -9.33 -10.62 26.52
N LEU A 319 -10.02 -10.77 25.39
CA LEU A 319 -10.54 -9.61 24.64
C LEU A 319 -12.04 -9.59 24.91
N ILE A 320 -12.53 -8.78 25.86
CA ILE A 320 -13.91 -8.22 25.89
C ILE A 320 -14.16 -7.38 27.17
N THR A 321 -13.39 -7.51 28.25
CA THR A 321 -13.50 -6.54 29.36
C THR A 321 -12.37 -5.52 29.28
N GLY A 322 -12.73 -4.29 28.93
CA GLY A 322 -11.87 -3.13 29.08
C GLY A 322 -11.58 -2.86 30.55
N THR A 323 -10.56 -3.53 31.09
CA THR A 323 -9.95 -3.19 32.38
C THR A 323 -8.48 -3.57 32.35
N HIS A 324 -7.65 -2.65 32.81
CA HIS A 324 -6.19 -2.69 32.89
C HIS A 324 -5.61 -4.08 33.18
N VAL A 325 -4.85 -4.63 32.23
CA VAL A 325 -3.90 -5.71 32.51
C VAL A 325 -2.55 -5.29 31.99
N ALA A 326 -1.67 -4.93 32.93
CA ALA A 326 -0.25 -4.77 32.72
C ALA A 326 0.30 -6.05 32.05
N ALA A 327 0.75 -5.92 30.81
CA ALA A 327 1.46 -6.98 30.12
C ALA A 327 2.71 -7.31 30.93
N ARG A 328 2.73 -8.52 31.50
CA ARG A 328 3.90 -9.09 32.17
C ARG A 328 4.94 -9.36 31.07
N LEU A 329 5.87 -8.41 30.88
CA LEU A 329 7.05 -8.57 30.05
C LEU A 329 7.77 -9.87 30.47
N PRO A 330 8.26 -10.70 29.52
CA PRO A 330 9.12 -11.81 29.87
C PRO A 330 10.35 -11.24 30.59
N GLN A 331 10.61 -11.74 31.80
CA GLN A 331 11.78 -11.36 32.58
C GLN A 331 13.03 -11.52 31.72
N ILE A 332 13.62 -10.39 31.35
CA ILE A 332 15.03 -10.30 30.98
C ILE A 332 15.77 -10.90 32.17
N ARG A 333 16.40 -12.08 31.99
CA ARG A 333 17.41 -12.54 32.94
C ARG A 333 18.47 -11.44 33.00
N THR A 334 18.50 -10.74 34.11
CA THR A 334 19.62 -9.90 34.50
C THR A 334 20.84 -10.80 34.58
N PHE A 335 21.71 -10.74 33.57
CA PHE A 335 23.09 -11.17 33.74
C PHE A 335 23.71 -10.27 34.81
N PRO A 336 24.40 -10.81 35.83
CA PRO A 336 25.13 -9.98 36.77
C PRO A 336 26.19 -9.18 36.00
N TYR A 337 26.26 -7.88 36.30
CA TYR A 337 27.28 -6.96 35.81
C TYR A 337 28.67 -7.56 36.05
N GLN A 338 29.29 -8.07 35.00
CA GLN A 338 30.71 -8.41 35.00
C GLN A 338 31.45 -7.18 34.47
N ASN A 339 32.23 -6.55 35.34
CA ASN A 339 33.00 -5.34 35.10
C ASN A 339 33.75 -5.40 33.74
N CYS A 340 33.29 -4.65 32.75
CA CYS A 340 34.10 -4.32 31.58
C CYS A 340 35.06 -3.18 31.98
N PRO A 341 36.38 -3.31 31.77
CA PRO A 341 37.31 -2.24 32.04
C PRO A 341 37.07 -1.07 31.07
N GLU A 342 36.84 0.13 31.62
CA GLU A 342 36.77 1.38 30.83
C GLU A 342 38.13 1.65 30.15
N SER A 343 38.10 2.00 28.87
CA SER A 343 39.28 2.42 28.13
C SER A 343 39.87 3.73 28.68
N GLU A 344 41.20 3.77 28.86
CA GLU A 344 41.97 4.91 29.41
C GLU A 344 41.65 6.33 28.90
N PRO A 345 41.20 6.57 27.64
CA PRO A 345 40.92 7.95 27.20
C PRO A 345 39.80 8.62 28.00
N PHE A 346 38.84 7.85 28.52
CA PHE A 346 37.64 8.36 29.17
C PHE A 346 37.86 8.76 30.65
N GLN A 347 38.90 8.21 31.28
CA GLN A 347 39.27 8.50 32.68
C GLN A 347 39.96 9.87 32.82
N ARG A 348 40.80 10.28 31.85
CA ARG A 348 41.48 11.59 31.87
C ARG A 348 40.54 12.77 31.69
N GLU A 349 39.44 12.57 30.97
CA GLU A 349 38.48 13.65 30.70
C GLU A 349 37.58 13.91 31.92
N ARG A 350 37.25 12.85 32.67
CA ARG A 350 36.45 12.96 33.90
C ARG A 350 37.22 13.64 35.04
N GLN A 351 38.53 13.43 35.17
CA GLN A 351 39.36 14.12 36.17
C GLN A 351 39.53 15.63 35.91
N LYS A 352 39.43 16.10 34.66
CA LYS A 352 39.53 17.54 34.35
C LYS A 352 38.28 18.33 34.71
N LEU A 353 37.13 17.66 34.85
CA LEU A 353 35.83 18.28 35.11
C LEU A 353 35.50 18.42 36.60
N THR A 354 36.26 17.78 37.49
CA THR A 354 36.03 17.79 38.94
C THR A 354 36.98 18.69 39.74
N THR A 355 37.93 19.38 39.10
CA THR A 355 38.87 20.32 39.75
C THR A 355 38.82 21.75 39.18
N ARG A 356 37.62 22.29 38.93
CA ARG A 356 37.42 23.74 38.75
C ARG A 356 36.26 24.25 39.56
#